data_AF-A0A8T5FC52-F1
#
_entry.id   AF-A0A8T5FC52-F1
#
_cell.length_a   1.000
_cell.length_b   1.000
_cell.length_c   1.000
_cell.angle_alpha   90.00
_cell.angle_beta   90.00
_cell.angle_gamma   90.00
#
_symmetry.space_group_name_H-M   'P 1'
#
loop_
_entity.id
_entity.type
_entity.pdbx_description
1 polymer ?
#
loop_
_entity_poly.entity_id
_entity_poly.type
_entity_poly.pdbx_seq_one_letter_code
_entity_poly.pdbx_strand_id
1 'polypeptide(L)'
;QLDEIEKIADRLEEDEKVLLVTKQTKNPLKPGGSVFTPNAIIVTDKKVIIRNPSALGMRQKLEYYQYDQIVDVKLERGALSAALEINVPGSFEDARIDAVPKDQAEQILRFMADGVKKAKQAATSPQVVQQATSTADELAKFASLKEQGIISEEEFQKMKQDLLSK
;
A
#
# COMPACT_ATOMS: atom_id res chain seq x y z
N GLN A 1 -18.03 -1.22 -13.46
CA GLN A 1 -16.77 -0.89 -12.76
C GLN A 1 -16.84 0.53 -12.20
N LEU A 2 -17.25 1.51 -13.00
CA LEU A 2 -17.49 2.90 -12.56
C LEU A 2 -18.36 3.01 -11.30
N ASP A 3 -19.49 2.31 -11.24
CA ASP A 3 -20.38 2.34 -10.06
C ASP A 3 -19.72 1.88 -8.75
N GLU A 4 -18.70 1.01 -8.81
CA GLU A 4 -18.01 0.58 -7.59
C GLU A 4 -16.88 1.56 -7.22
N ILE A 5 -16.28 2.23 -8.21
CA ILE A 5 -15.29 3.29 -7.99
C ILE A 5 -15.97 4.49 -7.34
N GLU A 6 -17.14 4.90 -7.83
CA GLU A 6 -17.92 5.99 -7.22
C GLU A 6 -18.26 5.72 -5.75
N LYS A 7 -18.56 4.46 -5.41
CA LYS A 7 -18.88 4.04 -4.03
C LYS A 7 -17.71 4.08 -3.05
N ILE A 8 -16.49 4.23 -3.56
CA ILE A 8 -15.27 4.34 -2.74
C ILE A 8 -14.51 5.63 -3.04
N ALA A 9 -15.04 6.54 -3.84
CA ALA A 9 -14.32 7.73 -4.29
C ALA A 9 -13.91 8.63 -3.12
N ASP A 10 -14.75 8.69 -2.08
CA ASP A 10 -14.46 9.38 -0.80
C ASP A 10 -13.42 8.66 0.07
N ARG A 11 -12.96 7.46 -0.34
CA ARG A 11 -12.00 6.60 0.37
C ARG A 11 -10.67 6.45 -0.36
N LEU A 12 -10.52 7.08 -1.52
CA LEU A 12 -9.28 7.13 -2.27
C LEU A 12 -8.52 8.41 -1.90
N GLU A 13 -7.20 8.31 -1.81
CA GLU A 13 -6.33 9.49 -1.73
C GLU A 13 -6.32 10.22 -3.09
N GLU A 14 -6.05 11.53 -3.11
CA GLU A 14 -6.13 12.35 -4.32
C GLU A 14 -5.26 11.84 -5.48
N ASP A 15 -4.13 11.20 -5.18
CA ASP A 15 -3.17 10.65 -6.12
C ASP A 15 -3.30 9.14 -6.34
N GLU A 16 -4.25 8.48 -5.66
CA GLU A 16 -4.42 7.04 -5.70
C GLU A 16 -5.18 6.56 -6.95
N LYS A 17 -4.61 5.57 -7.64
CA LYS A 17 -5.16 5.06 -8.91
C LYS A 17 -5.76 3.68 -8.71
N VAL A 18 -7.01 3.51 -9.12
CA VAL A 18 -7.66 2.20 -9.20
C VAL A 18 -7.10 1.43 -10.40
N LEU A 19 -6.48 0.28 -10.14
CA LEU A 19 -5.91 -0.61 -11.15
C LEU A 19 -6.92 -1.66 -11.62
N LEU A 20 -7.71 -2.19 -10.68
CA LEU A 20 -8.68 -3.22 -10.98
C LEU A 20 -9.88 -3.16 -10.02
N VAL A 21 -11.07 -3.43 -10.56
CA VAL A 21 -12.27 -3.70 -9.76
C VAL A 21 -12.86 -5.02 -10.21
N THR A 22 -13.06 -5.92 -9.25
CA THR A 22 -13.74 -7.20 -9.46
C THR A 22 -14.82 -7.43 -8.41
N LYS A 23 -15.78 -8.30 -8.75
CA LYS A 23 -16.86 -8.72 -7.86
C LYS A 23 -16.74 -10.21 -7.61
N GLN A 24 -17.05 -10.66 -6.40
CA GLN A 24 -17.19 -12.09 -6.16
C GLN A 24 -18.26 -12.66 -7.09
N THR A 25 -17.95 -13.80 -7.70
CA THR A 25 -18.89 -14.58 -8.51
C THR A 25 -20.10 -14.97 -7.69
N LYS A 26 -21.24 -15.12 -8.37
CA LYS A 26 -22.49 -15.56 -7.77
C LYS A 26 -22.36 -17.04 -7.41
N ASN A 27 -21.81 -17.33 -6.25
CA ASN A 27 -21.73 -18.68 -5.71
C ASN A 27 -22.53 -18.74 -4.40
N PRO A 28 -23.74 -19.33 -4.39
CA PRO A 28 -24.58 -19.40 -3.21
C PRO A 28 -23.99 -20.26 -2.08
N LEU A 29 -22.97 -21.09 -2.39
CA LEU A 29 -22.30 -21.98 -1.44
C LEU A 29 -21.06 -21.35 -0.80
N LYS A 30 -20.66 -20.14 -1.20
CA LYS A 30 -19.47 -19.47 -0.68
C LYS A 30 -19.82 -18.09 -0.12
N PRO A 31 -19.22 -17.68 1.01
CA PRO A 31 -19.48 -16.38 1.61
C PRO A 31 -19.11 -15.25 0.64
N GLY A 32 -19.91 -14.18 0.62
CA GLY A 32 -19.68 -12.99 -0.21
C GLY A 32 -20.19 -13.08 -1.67
N GLY A 33 -20.67 -14.24 -2.12
CA GLY A 33 -21.26 -14.47 -3.44
C GLY A 33 -22.73 -14.04 -3.58
N SER A 34 -23.17 -13.03 -2.83
CA SER A 34 -24.57 -12.55 -2.86
C SER A 34 -25.02 -12.21 -4.28
N VAL A 35 -26.20 -12.68 -4.66
CA VAL A 35 -26.78 -12.46 -6.00
C VAL A 35 -27.14 -10.99 -6.22
N PHE A 36 -27.54 -10.29 -5.14
CA PHE A 36 -28.02 -8.91 -5.18
C PHE A 36 -26.95 -7.89 -4.80
N THR A 37 -26.06 -8.23 -3.88
CA THR A 37 -25.01 -7.35 -3.35
C THR A 37 -23.69 -8.10 -3.22
N PRO A 38 -23.07 -8.53 -4.33
CA PRO A 38 -21.82 -9.26 -4.27
C PRO A 38 -20.74 -8.39 -3.64
N ASN A 39 -19.83 -9.02 -2.91
CA ASN A 39 -18.64 -8.33 -2.42
C ASN A 39 -17.79 -7.85 -3.60
N ALA A 40 -17.11 -6.73 -3.40
CA ALA A 40 -16.20 -6.16 -4.38
C ALA A 40 -14.78 -6.13 -3.83
N ILE A 41 -13.82 -6.37 -4.72
CA ILE A 41 -12.39 -6.25 -4.45
C ILE A 41 -11.91 -5.14 -5.37
N ILE A 42 -11.33 -4.10 -4.77
CA ILE A 42 -10.74 -2.99 -5.48
C ILE A 42 -9.25 -3.04 -5.21
N VAL A 43 -8.46 -3.06 -6.28
CA VAL A 43 -7.01 -3.03 -6.23
C VAL A 43 -6.56 -1.66 -6.72
N THR A 44 -5.81 -0.94 -5.90
CA THR A 44 -5.22 0.35 -6.25
C THR A 44 -3.70 0.23 -6.38
N ASP A 45 -3.01 1.32 -6.65
CA ASP A 45 -1.55 1.38 -6.61
C ASP A 45 -0.98 1.48 -5.19
N LYS A 46 -1.82 1.69 -4.17
CA LYS A 46 -1.41 1.82 -2.76
C LYS A 46 -1.90 0.68 -1.85
N LYS A 47 -3.12 0.17 -2.09
CA LYS A 47 -3.79 -0.80 -1.22
C LYS A 47 -4.77 -1.70 -1.95
N VAL A 48 -5.22 -2.73 -1.25
CA VAL A 48 -6.41 -3.50 -1.62
C VAL A 48 -7.54 -3.17 -0.66
N ILE A 49 -8.72 -2.96 -1.24
CA ILE A 49 -9.95 -2.67 -0.52
C ILE A 49 -10.94 -3.81 -0.76
N ILE A 50 -11.39 -4.43 0.32
CA ILE A 50 -12.46 -5.43 0.30
C ILE A 50 -13.73 -4.77 0.80
N ARG A 51 -14.76 -4.78 -0.04
CA ARG A 51 -16.09 -4.26 0.25
C ARG A 51 -17.06 -5.41 0.44
N ASN A 52 -17.54 -5.59 1.67
CA ASN A 52 -18.51 -6.61 2.04
C ASN A 52 -19.84 -5.96 2.46
N PRO A 53 -20.77 -5.76 1.52
CA PRO A 53 -22.10 -5.27 1.82
C PRO A 53 -22.93 -6.34 2.55
N SER A 54 -23.63 -5.93 3.60
CA SER A 54 -24.55 -6.76 4.39
C SER A 54 -25.92 -6.08 4.51
N ALA A 55 -26.91 -6.81 5.03
CA ALA A 55 -28.29 -6.32 5.15
C ALA A 55 -28.84 -5.73 3.84
N LEU A 56 -28.74 -6.49 2.73
CA LEU A 56 -29.15 -6.07 1.37
C LEU A 56 -28.48 -4.76 0.90
N GLY A 57 -27.28 -4.46 1.38
CA GLY A 57 -26.52 -3.27 1.01
C GLY A 57 -26.79 -2.05 1.90
N MET A 58 -27.64 -2.16 2.93
CA MET A 58 -27.84 -1.11 3.92
C MET A 58 -26.63 -0.93 4.84
N ARG A 59 -25.83 -1.98 5.01
CA ARG A 59 -24.59 -1.96 5.79
C ARG A 59 -23.43 -2.40 4.93
N GLN A 60 -22.23 -1.94 5.26
CA GLN A 60 -21.04 -2.26 4.52
C GLN A 60 -19.84 -2.32 5.46
N LYS A 61 -19.13 -3.47 5.43
CA LYS A 61 -17.79 -3.58 6.02
C LYS A 61 -16.78 -3.25 4.92
N LEU A 62 -15.83 -2.38 5.25
CA LEU A 62 -14.70 -2.02 4.39
C LEU A 62 -13.42 -2.42 5.11
N GLU A 63 -12.60 -3.20 4.41
CA GLU A 63 -11.31 -3.67 4.91
C GLU A 63 -10.23 -3.18 3.96
N TYR A 64 -9.17 -2.61 4.51
CA TYR A 64 -8.08 -2.00 3.75
C TYR A 64 -6.78 -2.70 4.11
N TYR A 65 -6.03 -3.13 3.11
CA TYR A 65 -4.73 -3.77 3.28
C TYR A 65 -3.70 -2.98 2.47
N GLN A 66 -2.89 -2.20 3.18
CA GLN A 66 -1.79 -1.45 2.59
C GLN A 66 -0.67 -2.42 2.16
N TYR A 67 -0.01 -2.14 1.04
CA TYR A 67 0.99 -3.07 0.49
C TYR A 67 2.23 -3.25 1.36
N ASP A 68 2.56 -2.26 2.20
CA ASP A 68 3.68 -2.31 3.15
C ASP A 68 3.43 -3.28 4.33
N GLN A 69 2.16 -3.53 4.66
CA GLN A 69 1.75 -4.43 5.74
C GLN A 69 1.59 -5.88 5.29
N ILE A 70 1.51 -6.14 4.00
CA ILE A 70 1.27 -7.48 3.46
C ILE A 70 2.58 -8.27 3.39
N VAL A 71 2.59 -9.44 4.05
CA VAL A 71 3.74 -10.35 4.01
C VAL A 71 3.72 -11.18 2.74
N ASP A 72 2.57 -11.81 2.46
CA ASP A 72 2.38 -12.75 1.36
C ASP A 72 0.93 -12.74 0.86
N VAL A 73 0.75 -13.15 -0.39
CA VAL A 73 -0.56 -13.32 -1.03
C VAL A 73 -0.60 -14.67 -1.72
N LYS A 74 -1.57 -15.51 -1.34
CA LYS A 74 -1.73 -16.86 -1.91
C LYS A 74 -2.96 -16.92 -2.81
N LEU A 75 -2.82 -17.67 -3.90
CA LEU A 75 -3.90 -17.96 -4.84
C LEU A 75 -4.24 -19.44 -4.80
N GLU A 76 -5.49 -19.76 -4.47
CA GLU A 76 -6.04 -21.11 -4.56
C GLU A 76 -6.99 -21.21 -5.75
N ARG A 77 -6.75 -22.17 -6.65
CA ARG A 77 -7.61 -22.41 -7.81
C ARG A 77 -8.55 -23.57 -7.54
N GLY A 78 -9.84 -23.30 -7.49
CA GLY A 78 -10.89 -24.31 -7.48
C GLY A 78 -11.35 -24.68 -8.89
N ALA A 79 -12.27 -25.65 -8.97
CA ALA A 79 -12.86 -26.08 -10.23
C ALA A 79 -13.67 -24.96 -10.91
N LEU A 80 -14.41 -24.16 -10.15
CA LEU A 80 -15.31 -23.12 -10.67
C LEU A 80 -14.75 -21.70 -10.53
N SER A 81 -14.09 -21.41 -9.41
CA SER A 81 -13.58 -20.08 -9.07
C SER A 81 -12.21 -20.20 -8.40
N ALA A 82 -11.60 -19.07 -8.08
CA ALA A 82 -10.40 -18.99 -7.26
C ALA A 82 -10.69 -18.34 -5.90
N ALA A 83 -9.74 -18.45 -4.99
CA ALA A 83 -9.69 -17.71 -3.74
C ALA A 83 -8.32 -17.05 -3.56
N LEU A 84 -8.30 -15.88 -2.94
CA LEU A 84 -7.09 -15.15 -2.57
C LEU A 84 -7.02 -15.06 -1.05
N GLU A 85 -5.83 -15.27 -0.50
CA GLU A 85 -5.56 -15.13 0.92
C GLU A 85 -4.44 -14.13 1.12
N ILE A 86 -4.71 -13.08 1.88
CA ILE A 86 -3.79 -11.98 2.15
C ILE A 86 -3.29 -12.14 3.57
N ASN A 87 -1.99 -12.37 3.72
CA ASN A 87 -1.37 -12.52 5.03
C ASN A 87 -0.84 -11.17 5.52
N VAL A 88 -1.41 -10.70 6.63
CA VAL A 88 -0.98 -9.49 7.34
C VAL A 88 -0.66 -9.86 8.79
N PRO A 89 0.55 -9.54 9.30
CA PRO A 89 0.96 -9.86 10.66
C PRO A 89 0.01 -9.25 11.70
N GLY A 90 -0.34 -10.03 12.72
CA GLY A 90 -1.20 -9.55 13.81
C GLY A 90 -2.68 -9.40 13.46
N SER A 91 -3.09 -9.78 12.25
CA SER A 91 -4.51 -9.96 11.93
C SER A 91 -5.02 -11.23 12.61
N PHE A 92 -6.15 -11.13 13.32
CA PHE A 92 -6.81 -12.29 13.96
C PHE A 92 -7.57 -13.16 12.96
N GLU A 93 -7.86 -12.63 11.77
CA GLU A 93 -8.46 -13.34 10.65
C GLU A 93 -7.56 -13.19 9.42
N ASP A 94 -7.21 -14.29 8.76
CA ASP A 94 -6.61 -14.21 7.44
C ASP A 94 -7.61 -13.57 6.48
N ALA A 95 -7.17 -12.53 5.77
CA ALA A 95 -8.01 -11.81 4.84
C ALA A 95 -8.20 -12.65 3.58
N ARG A 96 -9.18 -13.55 3.65
CA ARG A 96 -9.51 -14.51 2.61
C ARG A 96 -10.72 -14.07 1.80
N ILE A 97 -10.59 -14.12 0.48
CA ILE A 97 -11.65 -13.78 -0.47
C ILE A 97 -11.89 -14.97 -1.38
N ASP A 98 -13.05 -15.60 -1.24
CA ASP A 98 -13.45 -16.74 -2.07
C ASP A 98 -14.17 -16.29 -3.36
N ALA A 99 -14.52 -17.25 -4.21
CA ALA A 99 -15.42 -17.04 -5.33
C ALA A 99 -14.97 -15.93 -6.30
N VAL A 100 -13.67 -15.74 -6.52
CA VAL A 100 -13.13 -14.75 -7.48
C VAL A 100 -13.05 -15.40 -8.88
N PRO A 101 -13.40 -14.70 -9.98
CA PRO A 101 -13.13 -15.19 -11.33
C PRO A 101 -11.63 -15.50 -11.49
N LYS A 102 -11.29 -16.63 -12.11
CA LYS A 102 -9.90 -17.13 -12.09
C LYS A 102 -8.92 -16.19 -12.78
N ASP A 103 -9.30 -15.64 -13.92
CA ASP A 103 -8.56 -14.63 -14.68
C ASP A 103 -8.31 -13.38 -13.84
N GLN A 104 -9.34 -12.91 -13.13
CA GLN A 104 -9.26 -11.74 -12.25
C GLN A 104 -8.39 -12.04 -11.03
N ALA A 105 -8.49 -13.23 -10.44
CA ALA A 105 -7.70 -13.62 -9.29
C ALA A 105 -6.20 -13.66 -9.61
N GLU A 106 -5.84 -14.12 -10.82
CA GLU A 106 -4.46 -14.03 -11.31
C GLU A 106 -3.98 -12.59 -11.48
N GLN A 107 -4.83 -11.70 -12.00
CA GLN A 107 -4.50 -10.28 -12.14
C GLN A 107 -4.33 -9.60 -10.78
N ILE A 108 -5.23 -9.86 -9.84
CA ILE A 108 -5.13 -9.35 -8.47
C ILE A 108 -3.82 -9.81 -7.83
N LEU A 109 -3.49 -11.10 -7.92
CA LEU A 109 -2.24 -11.64 -7.38
C LEU A 109 -1.03 -10.89 -7.93
N ARG A 110 -0.99 -10.64 -9.25
CA ARG A 110 0.11 -9.89 -9.89
C ARG A 110 0.21 -8.47 -9.37
N PHE A 111 -0.90 -7.72 -9.36
CA PHE A 111 -0.91 -6.34 -8.88
C PHE A 111 -0.51 -6.24 -7.40
N MET A 112 -1.01 -7.15 -6.57
CA MET A 112 -0.65 -7.19 -5.16
C MET A 112 0.83 -7.53 -4.95
N ALA A 113 1.35 -8.55 -5.64
CA ALA A 113 2.76 -8.92 -5.53
C ALA A 113 3.68 -7.77 -5.97
N ASP A 114 3.33 -7.07 -7.06
CA ASP A 114 4.07 -5.89 -7.52
C ASP A 114 3.97 -4.74 -6.53
N GLY A 115 2.79 -4.48 -5.96
CA GLY A 115 2.57 -3.48 -4.91
C GLY A 115 3.41 -3.75 -3.67
N VAL A 116 3.37 -4.98 -3.16
CA VAL A 116 4.17 -5.42 -2.00
C VAL A 116 5.66 -5.28 -2.28
N LYS A 117 6.12 -5.67 -3.47
CA LYS A 117 7.52 -5.52 -3.88
C LYS A 117 7.93 -4.05 -3.90
N LYS A 118 7.12 -3.16 -4.48
CA LYS A 118 7.38 -1.72 -4.52
C LYS A 118 7.40 -1.10 -3.12
N ALA A 119 6.46 -1.47 -2.26
CA ALA A 119 6.41 -0.99 -0.87
C ALA A 119 7.66 -1.40 -0.08
N LYS A 120 8.09 -2.67 -0.21
CA LYS A 120 9.33 -3.16 0.42
C LYS A 120 10.57 -2.47 -0.15
N GLN A 121 10.61 -2.17 -1.44
CA GLN A 121 11.69 -1.40 -2.08
C GLN A 121 11.72 0.06 -1.60
N ALA A 122 10.56 0.70 -1.42
CA ALA A 122 10.48 2.04 -0.86
C ALA A 122 10.95 2.09 0.60
N ALA A 123 10.68 1.02 1.38
CA ALA A 123 11.14 0.89 2.76
C ALA A 123 12.65 0.54 2.90
N THR A 124 13.25 -0.09 1.89
CA THR A 124 14.68 -0.48 1.87
C THR A 124 15.56 0.47 1.07
N SER A 125 14.96 1.38 0.30
CA SER A 125 15.66 2.56 -0.18
C SER A 125 16.11 3.33 1.07
N PRO A 126 17.41 3.64 1.24
CA PRO A 126 17.77 4.63 2.23
C PRO A 126 16.95 5.85 1.89
N GLN A 127 16.01 6.21 2.78
CA GLN A 127 15.45 7.54 2.76
C GLN A 127 16.67 8.44 2.78
N VAL A 128 17.02 9.02 1.63
CA VAL A 128 17.70 10.29 1.61
C VAL A 128 16.69 11.16 2.29
N VAL A 129 16.84 11.25 3.61
CA VAL A 129 16.08 12.15 4.45
C VAL A 129 16.32 13.47 3.75
N GLN A 130 15.30 13.96 3.05
CA GLN A 130 15.22 15.36 2.71
C GLN A 130 14.87 16.05 4.03
N GLN A 131 15.82 15.91 4.97
CA GLN A 131 15.99 16.74 6.13
C GLN A 131 16.02 18.11 5.48
N ALA A 132 15.00 18.92 5.75
CA ALA A 132 15.30 20.30 6.02
C ALA A 132 16.43 20.24 7.04
N THR A 133 17.67 20.35 6.54
CA THR A 133 18.86 20.29 7.36
C THR A 133 18.71 21.47 8.28
N SER A 134 18.38 21.17 9.54
CA SER A 134 18.49 22.17 10.59
C SER A 134 19.91 22.72 10.48
N THR A 135 20.08 24.03 10.67
CA THR A 135 21.40 24.68 10.64
C THR A 135 22.42 23.92 11.51
N ALA A 136 21.95 23.24 12.56
CA ALA A 136 22.73 22.35 13.43
C ALA A 136 23.29 21.09 12.72
N ASP A 137 22.53 20.45 11.82
CA ASP A 137 22.95 19.23 11.12
C ASP A 137 24.05 19.52 10.09
N GLU A 138 24.00 20.68 9.43
CA GLU A 138 25.07 21.11 8.51
C GLU A 138 26.35 21.49 9.26
N LEU A 139 26.22 22.17 10.41
CA LEU A 139 27.36 22.46 11.27
C LEU A 139 28.05 21.18 11.77
N ALA A 140 27.28 20.13 12.11
CA ALA A 140 27.84 18.84 12.52
C ALA A 140 28.62 18.16 11.38
N LYS A 141 28.15 18.26 10.13
CA LYS A 141 28.89 17.75 8.95
C LYS A 141 30.20 18.50 8.74
N PHE A 142 30.19 19.83 8.80
CA PHE A 142 31.41 20.62 8.69
C PHE A 142 32.41 20.30 9.80
N ALA A 143 31.94 20.06 11.04
CA ALA A 143 32.81 19.69 12.15
C ALA A 143 33.49 18.34 11.91
N SER A 144 32.76 17.36 11.38
CA SER A 144 33.31 16.06 11.01
C SER A 144 34.36 16.15 9.90
N LEU A 145 34.15 17.00 8.89
CA LEU A 145 35.12 17.22 7.80
C LEU A 145 36.43 17.86 8.31
N LYS A 146 36.33 18.75 9.31
CA LYS A 146 37.50 19.33 9.98
C LYS A 146 38.25 18.29 10.82
N GLU A 147 37.54 17.48 11.60
CA GLU A 147 38.15 16.39 12.39
C GLU A 147 38.86 15.36 11.52
N GLN A 148 38.33 15.09 10.33
CA GLN A 148 38.94 14.23 9.33
C GLN A 148 40.11 14.89 8.58
N GLY A 149 40.38 16.17 8.83
CA GLY A 149 41.44 16.94 8.16
C GLY A 149 41.17 17.21 6.68
N ILE A 150 39.93 17.05 6.22
CA ILE A 150 39.51 17.28 4.83
C ILE A 150 39.40 18.78 4.54
N ILE A 151 39.03 19.57 5.55
CA ILE A 151 39.01 21.04 5.49
C ILE A 151 39.83 21.62 6.63
N SER A 152 40.41 22.80 6.39
CA SER A 152 41.16 23.57 7.39
C SER A 152 40.24 24.30 8.37
N GLU A 153 40.79 24.76 9.51
CA GLU A 153 40.06 25.58 10.49
C GLU A 153 39.46 26.84 9.85
N GLU A 154 40.22 27.48 8.96
CA GLU A 154 39.81 28.72 8.31
C GLU A 154 38.62 28.49 7.37
N GLU A 155 38.64 27.40 6.62
CA GLU A 155 37.54 26.99 5.74
C GLU A 155 36.27 26.64 6.53
N PHE A 156 36.44 25.95 7.66
CA PHE A 156 35.33 25.62 8.56
C PHE A 156 34.64 26.88 9.12
N GLN A 157 35.41 27.88 9.57
CA GLN A 157 34.83 29.13 10.10
C GLN A 157 34.07 29.90 9.03
N LYS A 158 34.59 29.94 7.80
CA LYS A 158 33.94 30.60 6.67
C LYS A 158 32.60 29.95 6.33
N MET A 159 32.55 28.61 6.28
CA MET A 159 31.32 27.86 6.00
C MET A 159 30.28 28.01 7.12
N LYS A 160 30.73 28.01 8.38
CA LYS A 160 29.87 28.25 9.55
C LYS A 160 29.23 29.64 9.50
N GLN A 161 29.99 30.67 9.13
CA GLN A 161 29.50 32.03 9.07
C GLN A 161 28.51 32.24 7.91
N ASP A 162 28.80 31.70 6.73
CA ASP A 162 27.89 31.74 5.57
C ASP A 162 26.55 31.08 5.90
N LEU A 163 26.60 29.93 6.58
CA LEU A 163 25.42 29.17 6.97
C LEU A 163 24.55 29.89 8.00
N LEU A 164 25.16 30.56 8.99
CA LEU A 164 24.44 31.32 10.02
C LEU A 164 23.91 32.67 9.52
N SER A 165 24.31 33.08 8.31
CA SER A 165 23.88 34.35 7.69
C SER A 165 22.71 34.20 6.70
N LYS A 166 22.26 32.97 6.44
CA LYS A 166 21.04 32.66 5.66
C LYS A 166 19.80 32.62 6.54
#